data_AF-A0A0Q5HBT0-F1
#
_entry.id   AF-A0A0Q5HBT0-F1
#
_cell.length_a   1.000
_cell.length_b   1.000
_cell.length_c   1.000
_cell.angle_alpha   90.00
_cell.angle_beta   90.00
_cell.angle_gamma   90.00
#
_symmetry.space_group_name_H-M   'P 1'
#
loop_
_entity.id
_entity.type
_entity.pdbx_description
1 polymer ?
#
loop_
_entity_poly.entity_id
_entity_poly.type
_entity_poly.pdbx_seq_one_letter_code
_entity_poly.pdbx_strand_id
1 'polypeptide(L)'
;MIRKNIAWHEKVGRSYKLPMLIRDTMDHVEHIARFRAPKYLSAYMDVLHLHLREIGREDLIDHDLDIGTQLEFGVSSRTLLSLMELGLSRMSAAALYELIGADRLSKEECVDWIRDRRGRLEALGVPAIIAREAYKLVSAGNFTTD
;
A
#
# COMPACT_ATOMS: atom_id res chain seq x y z
N MET A 1 4.28 -11.15 16.28
CA MET A 1 5.69 -10.79 16.56
C MET A 1 5.95 -10.67 18.06
N ILE A 2 5.22 -9.82 18.79
CA ILE A 2 5.36 -9.62 20.25
C ILE A 2 5.24 -10.92 21.05
N ARG A 3 4.22 -11.76 20.80
CA ARG A 3 4.08 -13.07 21.49
C ARG A 3 5.28 -14.00 21.30
N LYS A 4 5.87 -14.02 20.09
CA LYS A 4 7.08 -14.81 19.80
C LYS A 4 8.29 -14.27 20.55
N ASN A 5 8.41 -12.95 20.65
CA ASN A 5 9.47 -12.28 21.40
C ASN A 5 9.36 -12.59 22.91
N ILE A 6 8.16 -12.49 23.48
CA ILE A 6 7.87 -12.91 24.87
C ILE A 6 8.27 -14.37 25.10
N ALA A 7 7.78 -15.29 24.26
CA ALA A 7 8.09 -16.72 24.39
C ALA A 7 9.60 -17.01 24.31
N TRP A 8 10.36 -16.23 23.54
CA TRP A 8 11.82 -16.35 23.49
C TRP A 8 12.48 -15.90 24.79
N HIS A 9 12.06 -14.78 25.36
CA HIS A 9 12.57 -14.31 26.66
C HIS A 9 12.27 -15.28 27.79
N GLU A 10 11.07 -15.85 27.81
CA GLU A 10 10.67 -16.90 28.76
C GLU A 10 11.52 -18.17 28.58
N LYS A 11 11.73 -18.63 27.34
CA LYS A 11 12.53 -19.82 27.03
C LYS A 11 14.00 -19.68 27.49
N VAL A 12 14.57 -18.49 27.39
CA VAL A 12 15.98 -18.23 27.72
C VAL A 12 16.15 -17.77 29.18
N GLY A 13 15.05 -17.66 29.95
CA GLY A 13 15.09 -17.24 31.36
C GLY A 13 15.51 -15.78 31.55
N ARG A 14 15.34 -14.93 30.53
CA ARG A 14 15.79 -13.53 30.57
C ARG A 14 14.66 -12.64 31.08
N SER A 15 14.88 -11.97 32.21
CA SER A 15 13.93 -10.98 32.74
C SER A 15 13.68 -9.85 31.74
N TYR A 16 12.41 -9.44 31.59
CA TYR A 16 11.98 -8.36 30.70
C TYR A 16 10.84 -7.57 31.35
N LYS A 17 10.69 -6.30 30.96
CA LYS A 17 9.50 -5.51 31.31
C LYS A 17 8.56 -5.50 30.11
N LEU A 18 7.37 -6.07 30.26
CA LEU A 18 6.41 -6.22 29.17
C LEU A 18 6.11 -4.91 28.41
N PRO A 19 5.88 -3.75 29.07
CA PRO A 19 5.64 -2.50 28.34
C PRO A 19 6.84 -2.03 27.51
N MET A 20 8.08 -2.27 27.97
CA MET A 20 9.28 -1.92 27.20
C MET A 20 9.42 -2.87 26.01
N LEU A 21 9.27 -4.18 26.22
CA LEU A 21 9.35 -5.17 25.16
C LEU A 21 8.36 -4.90 24.02
N ILE A 22 7.13 -4.50 24.36
CA ILE A 22 6.12 -4.10 23.37
C ILE A 22 6.59 -2.88 22.58
N ARG A 23 7.02 -1.81 23.26
CA ARG A 23 7.51 -0.57 22.61
C ARG A 23 8.72 -0.85 21.74
N ASP A 24 9.73 -1.54 22.26
CA ASP A 24 10.92 -1.91 21.51
C ASP A 24 10.54 -2.73 20.27
N THR A 25 9.60 -3.67 20.38
CA THR A 25 9.13 -4.45 19.22
C THR A 25 8.44 -3.55 18.18
N MET A 26 7.64 -2.58 18.62
CA MET A 26 7.00 -1.62 17.71
C MET A 26 8.03 -0.67 17.05
N ASP A 27 9.01 -0.19 17.80
CA ASP A 27 10.11 0.65 17.28
C ASP A 27 10.92 -0.10 16.20
N HIS A 28 11.17 -1.40 16.39
CA HIS A 28 11.81 -2.22 15.37
C HIS A 28 10.94 -2.35 14.11
N VAL A 29 9.63 -2.56 14.25
CA VAL A 29 8.70 -2.61 13.11
C VAL A 29 8.72 -1.29 12.36
N GLU A 30 8.67 -0.17 13.09
CA GLU A 30 8.73 1.16 12.50
C GLU A 30 10.06 1.38 11.75
N HIS A 31 11.21 1.28 12.42
CA HIS A 31 12.50 1.56 11.79
C HIS A 31 12.91 0.57 10.71
N ILE A 32 12.61 -0.72 10.87
CA ILE A 32 13.05 -1.74 9.93
C ILE A 32 12.04 -1.89 8.80
N ALA A 33 10.79 -2.24 9.11
CA ALA A 33 9.82 -2.60 8.08
C ALA A 33 9.31 -1.38 7.30
N ARG A 34 9.14 -0.22 7.96
CA ARG A 34 8.60 0.99 7.30
C ARG A 34 9.69 1.87 6.68
N PHE A 35 10.92 1.86 7.17
CA PHE A 35 11.97 2.77 6.68
C PHE A 35 13.12 2.04 5.97
N ARG A 36 13.80 1.10 6.65
CA ARG A 36 14.99 0.45 6.09
C ARG A 36 14.66 -0.52 4.97
N ALA A 37 13.65 -1.36 5.16
CA ALA A 37 13.27 -2.39 4.18
C ALA A 37 12.88 -1.79 2.82
N PRO A 38 11.96 -0.80 2.73
CA PRO A 38 11.66 -0.15 1.44
C PRO A 38 12.91 0.44 0.83
N LYS A 39 13.68 1.24 1.59
CA LYS A 39 14.88 1.91 1.07
C LYS A 39 15.90 0.93 0.47
N TYR A 40 16.26 -0.12 1.20
CA TYR A 40 17.29 -1.06 0.74
C TYR A 40 16.78 -1.99 -0.37
N LEU A 41 15.50 -2.36 -0.35
CA LEU A 41 14.91 -3.15 -1.42
C LEU A 41 14.79 -2.35 -2.71
N SER A 42 14.38 -1.07 -2.66
CA SER A 42 14.40 -0.20 -3.83
C SER A 42 15.79 -0.07 -4.43
N ALA A 43 16.80 0.21 -3.60
CA ALA A 43 18.18 0.30 -4.06
C ALA A 43 18.69 -1.00 -4.69
N TYR A 44 18.29 -2.16 -4.15
CA TYR A 44 18.61 -3.46 -4.74
C TYR A 44 17.93 -3.64 -6.10
N MET A 45 16.64 -3.29 -6.21
CA MET A 45 15.90 -3.38 -7.47
C MET A 45 16.50 -2.47 -8.55
N ASP A 46 16.95 -1.26 -8.20
CA ASP A 46 17.61 -0.35 -9.14
C ASP A 46 18.87 -0.97 -9.74
N VAL A 47 19.73 -1.56 -8.90
CA VAL A 47 20.96 -2.23 -9.35
C VAL A 47 20.64 -3.48 -10.18
N LEU A 48 19.63 -4.25 -9.76
CA LEU A 48 19.18 -5.44 -10.49
C LEU A 48 18.66 -5.07 -11.89
N HIS A 49 17.79 -4.06 -11.99
CA HIS A 49 17.26 -3.58 -13.26
C HIS A 49 18.37 -3.03 -14.17
N LEU A 50 19.34 -2.30 -13.61
CA LEU A 50 20.51 -1.84 -14.36
C LEU A 50 21.27 -3.04 -14.94
N HIS A 51 21.58 -4.04 -14.13
CA HIS A 51 22.31 -5.22 -14.58
C HIS A 51 21.54 -6.02 -15.64
N LEU A 52 20.22 -6.18 -15.48
CA LEU A 52 19.36 -6.88 -16.46
C LEU A 52 19.35 -6.17 -17.82
N ARG A 53 19.33 -4.84 -17.83
CA ARG A 53 19.46 -4.04 -19.07
C ARG A 53 20.82 -4.25 -19.73
N GLU A 54 21.91 -4.25 -18.94
CA GLU A 54 23.26 -4.45 -19.46
C GLU A 54 23.46 -5.82 -20.14
N ILE A 55 22.81 -6.87 -19.65
CA ILE A 55 22.87 -8.21 -20.25
C ILE A 55 21.77 -8.48 -21.28
N GLY A 56 20.97 -7.47 -21.64
CA GLY A 56 19.88 -7.57 -22.62
C GLY A 56 18.70 -8.43 -22.18
N ARG A 57 18.47 -8.57 -20.86
CA ARG A 57 17.38 -9.36 -20.25
C ARG A 57 16.30 -8.48 -19.64
N GLU A 58 15.90 -7.43 -20.35
CA GLU A 58 14.82 -6.54 -19.94
C GLU A 58 13.46 -7.27 -19.84
N ASP A 59 13.31 -8.41 -20.52
CA ASP A 59 12.15 -9.30 -20.44
C ASP A 59 11.85 -9.81 -19.02
N LEU A 60 12.84 -9.81 -18.13
CA LEU A 60 12.69 -10.23 -16.73
C LEU A 60 12.28 -9.10 -15.79
N ILE A 61 12.22 -7.85 -16.27
CA ILE A 61 11.85 -6.69 -15.45
C ILE A 61 10.32 -6.62 -15.37
N ASP A 62 9.77 -6.85 -14.17
CA ASP A 62 8.36 -6.63 -13.89
C ASP A 62 8.13 -5.15 -13.54
N HIS A 63 7.67 -4.37 -14.50
CA HIS A 63 7.36 -2.95 -14.33
C HIS A 63 6.13 -2.67 -13.46
N ASP A 64 5.29 -3.69 -13.22
CA ASP A 64 4.11 -3.55 -12.35
C ASP A 64 4.47 -3.80 -10.86
N LEU A 65 5.69 -4.27 -10.58
CA LEU A 65 6.16 -4.63 -9.25
C LEU A 65 6.99 -3.49 -8.62
N ASP A 66 6.32 -2.45 -8.15
CA ASP A 66 6.95 -1.38 -7.36
C ASP A 66 6.99 -1.72 -5.86
N ILE A 67 7.93 -2.60 -5.50
CA ILE A 67 8.13 -3.07 -4.11
C ILE A 67 8.42 -1.91 -3.16
N GLY A 68 9.19 -0.92 -3.63
CA GLY A 68 9.56 0.26 -2.85
C GLY A 68 8.33 1.03 -2.39
N THR A 69 7.52 1.45 -3.34
CA THR A 69 6.27 2.18 -3.10
C THR A 69 5.29 1.35 -2.27
N GLN A 70 5.11 0.06 -2.60
CA GLN A 70 4.22 -0.82 -1.84
C GLN A 70 4.61 -0.92 -0.35
N LEU A 71 5.90 -1.01 -0.05
CA LEU A 71 6.39 -1.06 1.33
C LEU A 71 6.33 0.31 2.04
N GLU A 72 6.57 1.42 1.32
CA GLU A 72 6.46 2.77 1.87
C GLU A 72 5.03 3.11 2.30
N PHE A 73 4.06 2.79 1.45
CA PHE A 73 2.64 3.02 1.75
C PHE A 73 2.04 1.90 2.62
N GLY A 74 2.77 0.80 2.82
CA GLY A 74 2.29 -0.37 3.57
C GLY A 74 1.13 -1.09 2.89
N VAL A 75 1.03 -0.98 1.56
CA VAL A 75 -0.04 -1.53 0.73
C VAL A 75 0.54 -2.52 -0.26
N SER A 76 -0.05 -3.72 -0.35
CA SER A 76 0.38 -4.76 -1.29
C SER A 76 -0.44 -4.79 -2.58
N SER A 77 -1.25 -3.77 -2.82
CA SER A 77 -2.24 -3.74 -3.90
C SER A 77 -2.12 -2.49 -4.76
N ARG A 78 -2.03 -2.71 -6.07
CA ARG A 78 -1.95 -1.65 -7.09
C ARG A 78 -3.25 -0.84 -7.14
N THR A 79 -4.39 -1.47 -6.89
CA THR A 79 -5.68 -0.77 -6.79
C THR A 79 -5.67 0.24 -5.64
N LEU A 80 -5.22 -0.19 -4.46
CA LEU A 80 -5.20 0.69 -3.28
C LEU A 80 -4.24 1.86 -3.48
N LEU A 81 -3.08 1.60 -4.11
CA LEU A 81 -2.14 2.65 -4.52
C LEU A 81 -2.79 3.62 -5.52
N SER A 82 -3.40 3.11 -6.59
CA SER A 82 -4.08 3.94 -7.61
C SER A 82 -5.16 4.83 -7.01
N LEU A 83 -5.94 4.33 -6.06
CA LEU A 83 -6.94 5.10 -5.32
C LEU A 83 -6.33 6.24 -4.51
N MET A 84 -5.20 6.00 -3.84
CA MET A 84 -4.49 7.04 -3.08
C MET A 84 -3.83 8.08 -4.00
N GLU A 85 -3.25 7.66 -5.12
CA GLU A 85 -2.65 8.55 -6.11
C GLU A 85 -3.67 9.44 -6.81
N LEU A 86 -4.92 8.99 -6.93
CA LEU A 86 -6.06 9.80 -7.38
C LEU A 86 -6.42 10.92 -6.38
N GLY A 87 -5.83 10.93 -5.18
CA GLY A 87 -6.04 11.95 -4.17
C GLY A 87 -7.06 11.58 -3.10
N LEU A 88 -7.49 10.31 -3.02
CA LEU A 88 -8.28 9.83 -1.89
C LEU A 88 -7.44 9.78 -0.62
N SER A 89 -8.05 10.15 0.50
CA SER A 89 -7.54 9.83 1.81
C SER A 89 -7.38 8.31 1.99
N ARG A 90 -6.41 7.88 2.79
CA ARG A 90 -6.13 6.45 3.03
C ARG A 90 -7.36 5.68 3.51
N MET A 91 -8.18 6.31 4.36
CA MET A 91 -9.42 5.72 4.86
C MET A 91 -10.43 5.49 3.73
N SER A 92 -10.60 6.47 2.85
CA SER A 92 -11.49 6.35 1.69
C SER A 92 -11.00 5.35 0.66
N ALA A 93 -9.69 5.35 0.38
CA ALA A 93 -9.06 4.40 -0.52
C ALA A 93 -9.22 2.96 0.00
N ALA A 94 -8.98 2.71 1.30
CA ALA A 94 -9.17 1.39 1.91
C ALA A 94 -10.64 0.93 1.86
N ALA A 95 -11.59 1.81 2.20
CA ALA A 95 -13.01 1.47 2.17
C ALA A 95 -13.51 1.14 0.75
N LEU A 96 -13.04 1.88 -0.25
CA LEU A 96 -13.38 1.60 -1.65
C LEU A 96 -12.67 0.34 -2.15
N TYR A 97 -11.43 0.11 -1.77
CA TYR A 97 -10.68 -1.09 -2.13
C TYR A 97 -11.37 -2.37 -1.66
N GLU A 98 -11.85 -2.40 -0.41
CA GLU A 98 -12.63 -3.53 0.14
C GLU A 98 -13.90 -3.82 -0.68
N LEU A 99 -14.55 -2.77 -1.20
CA LEU A 99 -15.76 -2.91 -2.02
C LEU A 99 -15.45 -3.31 -3.47
N ILE A 100 -14.29 -2.90 -3.98
CA ILE A 100 -13.81 -3.23 -5.33
C ILE A 100 -13.39 -4.70 -5.40
N GLY A 101 -12.65 -5.18 -4.39
CA GLY A 101 -12.23 -6.59 -4.28
C GLY A 101 -11.26 -7.07 -5.37
N ALA A 102 -10.58 -6.15 -6.06
CA ALA A 102 -9.60 -6.45 -7.09
C ALA A 102 -8.30 -5.69 -6.84
N ASP A 103 -7.15 -6.32 -7.11
CA ASP A 103 -5.84 -5.86 -6.61
C ASP A 103 -4.98 -5.15 -7.67
N ARG A 104 -5.42 -5.16 -8.93
CA ARG A 104 -4.63 -4.73 -10.09
C ARG A 104 -5.31 -3.69 -10.98
N LEU A 105 -6.18 -2.85 -10.40
CA LEU A 105 -6.81 -1.77 -11.16
C LEU A 105 -5.87 -0.58 -11.31
N SER A 106 -5.85 0.01 -12.51
CA SER A 106 -5.21 1.29 -12.80
C SER A 106 -6.04 2.47 -12.25
N LYS A 107 -5.51 3.69 -12.36
CA LYS A 107 -6.20 4.92 -11.97
C LYS A 107 -7.47 5.12 -12.79
N GLU A 108 -7.39 4.89 -14.09
CA GLU A 108 -8.51 5.01 -15.04
C GLU A 108 -9.59 4.00 -14.69
N GLU A 109 -9.21 2.73 -14.46
CA GLU A 109 -10.15 1.67 -14.10
C GLU A 109 -10.80 1.93 -12.73
N CYS A 110 -10.06 2.51 -11.78
CA CYS A 110 -10.63 2.95 -10.49
C CYS A 110 -11.66 4.07 -10.68
N VAL A 111 -11.38 5.07 -11.54
CA VAL A 111 -12.30 6.16 -11.85
C VAL A 111 -13.56 5.63 -12.53
N ASP A 112 -13.41 4.73 -13.50
CA ASP A 112 -14.52 4.10 -14.22
C ASP A 112 -15.38 3.27 -13.26
N TRP A 113 -14.77 2.50 -12.38
CA TRP A 113 -15.47 1.73 -11.35
C TRP A 113 -16.33 2.63 -10.45
N ILE A 114 -15.78 3.78 -10.01
CA ILE A 114 -16.51 4.77 -9.19
C ILE A 114 -17.62 5.43 -10.02
N ARG A 115 -17.36 5.76 -11.29
CA ARG A 115 -18.32 6.41 -12.20
C ARG A 115 -19.55 5.54 -12.44
N ASP A 116 -19.36 4.24 -12.70
CA ASP A 116 -20.44 3.26 -12.90
C ASP A 116 -21.36 3.10 -11.68
N ARG A 117 -20.85 3.48 -10.50
CA ARG A 117 -21.50 3.33 -9.20
C ARG A 117 -21.81 4.69 -8.55
N ARG A 118 -21.73 5.79 -9.31
CA ARG A 118 -21.80 7.20 -8.84
C ARG A 118 -23.08 7.61 -8.09
N GLY A 119 -24.09 6.76 -7.98
CA GLY A 119 -25.29 7.00 -7.17
C GLY A 119 -25.63 5.87 -6.19
N ARG A 120 -24.77 4.86 -6.09
CA ARG A 120 -25.04 3.63 -5.31
C ARG A 120 -24.02 3.37 -4.21
N LEU A 121 -22.93 4.14 -4.12
CA LEU A 121 -21.91 3.92 -3.08
C LEU A 121 -22.50 3.97 -1.66
N GLU A 122 -23.35 4.95 -1.37
CA GLU A 122 -24.01 5.05 -0.06
C GLU A 122 -24.96 3.86 0.20
N ALA A 123 -25.66 3.40 -0.84
CA ALA A 123 -26.51 2.21 -0.76
C ALA A 123 -25.70 0.90 -0.58
N LEU A 124 -24.43 0.89 -0.96
CA LEU A 124 -23.48 -0.20 -0.73
C LEU A 124 -22.81 -0.14 0.65
N GLY A 125 -23.26 0.77 1.54
CA GLY A 125 -22.75 0.89 2.90
C GLY A 125 -21.51 1.77 3.03
N VAL A 126 -21.12 2.50 1.97
CA VAL A 126 -20.02 3.47 2.04
C VAL A 126 -20.49 4.72 2.80
N PRO A 127 -19.78 5.16 3.86
CA PRO A 127 -20.09 6.40 4.56
C PRO A 127 -20.16 7.60 3.62
N ALA A 128 -21.14 8.49 3.82
CA ALA A 128 -21.36 9.67 2.96
C ALA A 128 -20.12 10.56 2.79
N ILE A 129 -19.24 10.62 3.80
CA ILE A 129 -17.98 11.36 3.74
C ILE A 129 -17.02 10.79 2.68
N ILE A 130 -16.94 9.46 2.59
CA ILE A 130 -16.10 8.73 1.63
C ILE A 130 -16.71 8.83 0.23
N ALA A 131 -18.02 8.64 0.12
CA ALA A 131 -18.75 8.78 -1.14
C ALA A 131 -18.56 10.18 -1.74
N ARG A 132 -18.64 11.23 -0.91
CA ARG A 132 -18.39 12.61 -1.33
C ARG A 132 -16.97 12.82 -1.85
N GLU A 133 -15.96 12.21 -1.23
CA GLU A 133 -14.58 12.27 -1.70
C GLU A 133 -14.44 11.62 -3.07
N ALA A 134 -14.98 10.41 -3.23
CA ALA A 134 -14.99 9.67 -4.50
C ALA A 134 -15.69 10.46 -5.63
N TYR A 135 -16.84 11.08 -5.33
CA TYR A 135 -17.58 11.86 -6.32
C TYR A 135 -16.84 13.13 -6.75
N LYS A 136 -16.12 13.78 -5.83
CA LYS A 136 -15.27 14.93 -6.17
C LYS A 136 -14.19 14.56 -7.17
N LEU A 137 -13.57 13.40 -7.00
CA LEU A 137 -12.54 12.92 -7.94
C LEU A 137 -13.09 12.69 -9.33
N VAL A 138 -14.24 12.00 -9.45
CA VAL A 138 -14.87 11.78 -10.76
C VAL A 138 -15.31 13.09 -11.42
N SER A 139 -15.69 14.10 -10.65
CA SER A 139 -16.01 15.43 -11.20
C SER A 139 -14.79 16.28 -11.55
N ALA A 140 -13.66 16.07 -10.88
CA ALA A 140 -12.39 16.74 -11.17
C ALA A 140 -11.63 16.07 -12.32
N GLY A 141 -12.00 14.84 -12.69
CA GLY A 141 -11.35 13.98 -13.67
C GLY A 141 -11.49 14.37 -15.15
N ASN A 142 -11.45 15.67 -15.48
CA ASN A 142 -10.95 16.12 -16.78
C ASN A 142 -9.42 16.24 -16.67
N PHE A 143 -8.74 15.12 -16.43
CA PHE A 143 -7.27 15.10 -16.52
C PHE A 143 -6.90 15.04 -18.00
N THR A 144 -6.30 16.13 -18.44
CA THR A 144 -5.57 16.36 -19.68
C THR A 144 -4.82 15.11 -20.17
N THR A 145 -5.26 14.58 -21.30
CA THR A 145 -4.35 13.99 -22.30
C THR A 145 -3.51 15.13 -22.88
N ASP A 146 -2.22 15.12 -22.57
CA ASP A 146 -1.12 15.62 -23.40
C ASP A 146 0.15 14.83 -23.04
#